data_AF-A0A0C7NV97-F1
#
_entry.id   AF-A0A0C7NV97-F1
#
_cell.length_a   1.000
_cell.length_b   1.000
_cell.length_c   1.000
_cell.angle_alpha   90.00
_cell.angle_beta   90.00
_cell.angle_gamma   90.00
#
_symmetry.space_group_name_H-M   'P 1'
#
loop_
_entity.id
_entity.type
_entity.pdbx_description
1 polymer ?
#
loop_
_entity_poly.entity_id
_entity_poly.type
_entity_poly.pdbx_seq_one_letter_code
_entity_poly.pdbx_strand_id
1 'polypeptide(L)'
;MKKFFISAIVLLFSLLCFSQVRYDLGFSVLNEKSEFDLALRVGLESNDFNFSFDFSPSFNDTLSLITIMDVSAEIWEINDNLSLDAGLLWMNDKSKRGTYAYSALDIYFKGISSKICVGYPFKSKKEFLDYFVIKIGYEVPKPLNFIDDLKMELRLVNGRIDFSIFLVEPF
;
A
#
# COMPACT_ATOMS: atom_id res chain seq x y z
N MET A 1 33.44 11.23 -13.09
CA MET A 1 32.86 10.23 -14.02
C MET A 1 32.06 9.14 -13.30
N LYS A 2 32.62 8.35 -12.37
CA LYS A 2 31.88 7.30 -11.65
C LYS A 2 30.59 7.79 -10.96
N LYS A 3 30.63 8.93 -10.26
CA LYS A 3 29.45 9.52 -9.59
C LYS A 3 28.34 9.88 -10.58
N PHE A 4 28.68 10.54 -11.68
CA PHE A 4 27.73 10.88 -12.76
C PHE A 4 27.13 9.62 -13.42
N PHE A 5 27.93 8.59 -13.64
CA PHE A 5 27.45 7.31 -14.19
C PHE A 5 26.47 6.61 -13.25
N ILE A 6 26.78 6.56 -11.95
CA ILE A 6 25.88 6.01 -10.92
C ILE A 6 24.59 6.83 -10.84
N SER A 7 24.69 8.17 -10.80
CA SER A 7 23.51 9.04 -10.81
C SER A 7 22.66 8.87 -12.06
N ALA A 8 23.28 8.70 -13.23
CA ALA A 8 22.57 8.43 -14.48
C ALA A 8 21.88 7.07 -14.47
N ILE A 9 22.52 6.02 -13.93
CA ILE A 9 21.90 4.70 -13.77
C ILE A 9 20.71 4.78 -12.80
N VAL A 10 20.87 5.46 -11.66
CA VAL A 10 19.77 5.64 -10.69
C VAL A 10 18.61 6.39 -11.36
N LEU A 11 18.90 7.49 -12.08
CA LEU A 11 17.88 8.25 -12.79
C LEU A 11 17.19 7.42 -13.89
N LEU A 12 17.94 6.63 -14.64
CA LEU A 12 17.41 5.77 -15.71
C LEU A 12 16.55 4.65 -15.12
N PHE A 13 16.99 4.03 -14.02
CA PHE A 13 16.19 3.07 -13.27
C PHE A 13 14.92 3.71 -12.72
N SER A 14 15.01 4.91 -12.14
CA SER A 14 13.84 5.66 -11.71
C SER A 14 12.88 5.90 -12.88
N LEU A 15 13.35 6.44 -14.00
CA LEU A 15 12.52 6.72 -15.19
C LEU A 15 11.86 5.45 -15.75
N LEU A 16 12.58 4.33 -15.83
CA LEU A 16 12.03 3.05 -16.31
C LEU A 16 10.99 2.51 -15.34
N CYS A 17 11.28 2.52 -14.03
CA CYS A 17 10.33 2.13 -13.00
C CYS A 17 9.07 3.03 -13.03
N PHE A 18 9.18 4.33 -13.25
CA PHE A 18 8.03 5.24 -13.29
C PHE A 18 7.27 5.25 -14.63
N SER A 19 7.82 4.68 -15.71
CA SER A 19 7.18 4.66 -17.04
C SER A 19 6.04 3.64 -17.17
N GLN A 20 5.95 2.68 -16.26
CA GLN A 20 4.93 1.63 -16.23
C GLN A 20 4.12 1.66 -14.94
N VAL A 21 3.95 2.85 -14.37
CA VAL A 21 3.29 3.05 -13.08
C VAL A 21 2.05 3.91 -13.29
N ARG A 22 0.93 3.43 -12.77
CA ARG A 22 -0.33 4.15 -12.68
C ARG A 22 -0.36 4.91 -11.37
N TYR A 23 -0.80 6.17 -11.39
CA TYR A 23 -0.97 6.94 -10.17
C TYR A 23 -2.31 6.58 -9.53
N ASP A 24 -2.30 6.38 -8.21
CA ASP A 24 -3.52 6.28 -7.43
C ASP A 24 -3.71 7.50 -6.52
N LEU A 25 -4.96 7.93 -6.39
CA LEU A 25 -5.37 9.04 -5.53
C LEU A 25 -6.74 8.75 -4.93
N GLY A 26 -6.87 8.97 -3.63
CA GLY A 26 -8.14 8.77 -2.95
C GLY A 26 -8.15 9.14 -1.48
N PHE A 27 -9.02 8.46 -0.75
CA PHE A 27 -9.24 8.69 0.67
C PHE A 27 -9.27 7.38 1.42
N SER A 28 -8.77 7.42 2.65
CA SER A 28 -8.81 6.29 3.57
C SER A 28 -9.47 6.70 4.88
N VAL A 29 -10.38 5.86 5.36
CA VAL A 29 -10.90 5.90 6.72
C VAL A 29 -10.01 5.00 7.56
N LEU A 30 -9.28 5.63 8.46
CA LEU A 30 -8.32 5.01 9.36
C LEU A 30 -9.02 4.71 10.69
N ASN A 31 -9.38 3.46 10.96
CA ASN A 31 -10.08 3.09 12.21
C ASN A 31 -9.11 2.52 13.23
N GLU A 32 -8.68 3.37 14.16
CA GLU A 32 -7.80 3.01 15.25
C GLU A 32 -8.61 2.84 16.54
N LYS A 33 -8.99 1.61 16.88
CA LYS A 33 -9.63 1.08 18.13
C LYS A 33 -10.82 1.87 18.73
N SER A 34 -10.77 3.19 18.80
CA SER A 34 -11.76 4.10 19.37
C SER A 34 -11.98 5.39 18.55
N GLU A 35 -11.19 5.68 17.53
CA GLU A 35 -11.29 6.90 16.71
C GLU A 35 -11.18 6.61 15.21
N PHE A 36 -11.88 7.43 14.40
CA PHE A 36 -11.78 7.43 12.95
C PHE A 36 -11.01 8.66 12.49
N ASP A 37 -9.94 8.46 11.75
CA ASP A 37 -9.18 9.53 11.11
C ASP A 37 -9.37 9.46 9.58
N LEU A 38 -9.60 10.59 8.93
CA LEU A 38 -9.66 10.67 7.47
C LEU A 38 -8.27 10.96 6.92
N ALA A 39 -7.80 10.14 5.99
CA ALA A 39 -6.51 10.31 5.33
C ALA A 39 -6.69 10.55 3.83
N LEU A 40 -5.77 11.34 3.29
CA LEU A 40 -5.52 11.38 1.86
C LEU A 40 -4.62 10.19 1.50
N ARG A 41 -5.01 9.45 0.48
CA ARG A 41 -4.23 8.34 -0.08
C ARG A 41 -3.63 8.77 -1.41
N VAL A 42 -2.34 8.49 -1.57
CA VAL A 42 -1.63 8.60 -2.85
C VAL A 42 -0.82 7.33 -3.06
N GLY A 43 -0.59 6.96 -4.30
CA GLY A 43 0.11 5.72 -4.59
C GLY A 43 0.50 5.56 -6.04
N LEU A 44 1.16 4.44 -6.28
CA LEU A 44 1.77 4.03 -7.53
C LEU A 44 1.50 2.54 -7.70
N GLU A 45 0.82 2.17 -8.79
CA GLU A 45 0.41 0.80 -9.07
C GLU A 45 1.01 0.31 -10.40
N SER A 46 1.70 -0.83 -10.34
CA SER A 46 2.18 -1.57 -11.51
C SER A 46 2.10 -3.07 -11.22
N ASN A 47 2.34 -3.90 -12.23
CA ASN A 47 2.34 -5.35 -12.05
C ASN A 47 3.47 -5.78 -11.10
N ASP A 48 4.66 -5.19 -11.24
CA ASP A 48 5.86 -5.64 -10.52
C ASP A 48 6.07 -4.87 -9.20
N PHE A 49 5.47 -3.70 -9.05
CA PHE A 49 5.74 -2.77 -7.96
C PHE A 49 4.49 -2.00 -7.56
N ASN A 50 4.24 -1.94 -6.24
CA ASN A 50 3.14 -1.20 -5.66
C ASN A 50 3.62 -0.36 -4.49
N PHE A 51 3.17 0.90 -4.46
CA PHE A 51 3.43 1.82 -3.36
C PHE A 51 2.14 2.54 -2.99
N SER A 52 1.84 2.62 -1.70
CA SER A 52 0.76 3.46 -1.19
C SER A 52 1.20 4.25 0.03
N PHE A 53 0.63 5.44 0.16
CA PHE A 53 0.90 6.38 1.23
C PHE A 53 -0.38 7.06 1.66
N ASP A 54 -0.83 6.74 2.88
CA ASP A 54 -1.90 7.43 3.57
C ASP A 54 -1.32 8.50 4.49
N PHE A 55 -1.88 9.71 4.47
CA PHE A 55 -1.56 10.73 5.46
C PHE A 55 -2.80 11.44 6.01
N SER A 56 -2.87 11.58 7.33
CA SER A 56 -3.96 12.24 8.04
C SER A 56 -3.41 13.22 9.08
N PRO A 57 -3.58 14.54 8.88
CA PRO A 57 -3.23 15.52 9.89
C PRO A 57 -4.31 15.57 10.99
N SER A 58 -3.88 15.56 12.25
CA SER A 58 -4.74 15.78 13.41
C SER A 58 -4.40 17.11 14.09
N PHE A 59 -5.43 17.90 14.38
CA PHE A 59 -5.31 19.28 14.87
C PHE A 59 -5.83 19.47 16.30
N ASN A 60 -6.11 18.38 17.04
CA ASN A 60 -6.86 18.49 18.30
C ASN A 60 -6.08 19.17 19.44
N ASP A 61 -4.74 19.03 19.54
CA ASP A 61 -3.94 19.70 20.60
C ASP A 61 -2.47 19.97 20.23
N THR A 62 -1.87 19.13 19.39
CA THR A 62 -0.55 19.34 18.76
C THR A 62 -0.63 18.85 17.32
N LEU A 63 0.06 19.51 16.38
CA LEU A 63 0.13 19.03 15.00
C LEU A 63 0.77 17.64 15.01
N SER A 64 -0.06 16.62 14.80
CA SER A 64 0.36 15.23 14.67
C SER A 64 -0.07 14.71 13.32
N LEU A 65 0.78 13.93 12.68
CA LEU A 65 0.56 13.40 11.34
C LEU A 65 0.58 11.87 11.42
N ILE A 66 -0.58 11.26 11.21
CA ILE A 66 -0.66 9.82 10.98
C ILE A 66 -0.20 9.57 9.56
N THR A 67 0.75 8.66 9.38
CA THR A 67 1.18 8.21 8.05
C THR A 67 1.26 6.70 7.99
N ILE A 68 0.86 6.13 6.86
CA ILE A 68 1.00 4.71 6.58
C ILE A 68 1.59 4.59 5.19
N MET A 69 2.80 4.06 5.12
CA MET A 69 3.52 3.83 3.88
C MET A 69 3.62 2.33 3.66
N ASP A 70 3.20 1.84 2.51
CA ASP A 70 3.37 0.45 2.12
C ASP A 70 4.06 0.38 0.76
N VAL A 71 5.10 -0.44 0.68
CA VAL A 71 5.81 -0.72 -0.57
C VAL A 71 5.94 -2.22 -0.73
N SER A 72 5.55 -2.74 -1.89
CA SER A 72 5.73 -4.16 -2.24
C SER A 72 6.23 -4.29 -3.66
N ALA A 73 7.03 -5.32 -3.89
CA ALA A 73 7.43 -5.75 -5.22
C ALA A 73 7.11 -7.23 -5.40
N GLU A 74 6.66 -7.57 -6.60
CA GLU A 74 6.53 -8.96 -7.02
C GLU A 74 7.91 -9.60 -7.07
N ILE A 75 8.04 -10.75 -6.42
CA ILE A 75 9.28 -11.54 -6.42
C ILE A 75 9.13 -12.81 -7.27
N TRP A 76 7.91 -13.31 -7.45
CA TRP A 76 7.64 -14.50 -8.26
C TRP A 76 6.17 -14.61 -8.68
N GLU A 77 5.91 -14.55 -9.98
CA GLU A 77 4.64 -14.93 -10.59
C GLU A 77 4.49 -16.47 -10.62
N ILE A 78 3.46 -17.01 -9.95
CA ILE A 78 3.13 -18.44 -9.98
C ILE A 78 2.19 -18.73 -11.16
N ASN A 79 1.22 -17.84 -11.40
CA ASN A 79 0.36 -17.78 -12.58
C ASN A 79 -0.34 -16.40 -12.66
N ASP A 80 -1.11 -16.16 -13.72
CA ASP A 80 -1.86 -14.92 -13.98
C ASP A 80 -2.74 -14.40 -12.82
N ASN A 81 -3.07 -15.24 -11.84
CA ASN A 81 -3.95 -14.91 -10.72
C ASN A 81 -3.26 -15.06 -9.35
N LEU A 82 -1.99 -15.44 -9.31
CA LEU A 82 -1.29 -15.79 -8.08
C LEU A 82 0.18 -15.40 -8.17
N SER A 83 0.62 -14.52 -7.28
CA SER A 83 2.01 -14.12 -7.18
C SER A 83 2.49 -14.06 -5.73
N LEU A 84 3.81 -14.04 -5.59
CA LEU A 84 4.49 -13.81 -4.33
C LEU A 84 5.17 -12.45 -4.35
N ASP A 85 5.01 -11.74 -3.25
CA ASP A 85 5.54 -10.40 -3.07
C ASP A 85 6.46 -10.35 -1.86
N ALA A 86 7.38 -9.38 -1.87
CA ALA A 86 8.10 -8.93 -0.70
C ALA A 86 7.86 -7.42 -0.50
N GLY A 87 7.69 -6.99 0.75
CA GLY A 87 7.36 -5.60 1.02
C GLY A 87 7.73 -5.10 2.41
N LEU A 88 7.50 -3.80 2.59
CA LEU A 88 7.71 -3.06 3.81
C LEU A 88 6.52 -2.14 4.06
N LEU A 89 5.89 -2.31 5.20
CA LEU A 89 4.82 -1.47 5.73
C LEU A 89 5.37 -0.65 6.90
N TRP A 90 5.22 0.66 6.85
CA TRP A 90 5.57 1.56 7.94
C TRP A 90 4.33 2.32 8.39
N MET A 91 3.96 2.11 9.65
CA MET A 91 2.88 2.82 10.32
C MET A 91 3.43 3.79 11.36
N ASN A 92 3.28 5.08 11.09
CA ASN A 92 3.41 6.14 12.09
C ASN A 92 2.01 6.56 12.52
N ASP A 93 1.46 5.88 13.52
CA ASP A 93 0.14 6.13 14.09
C ASP A 93 0.20 6.34 15.62
N LYS A 94 -0.93 6.65 16.25
CA LYS A 94 -1.00 6.95 17.69
C LYS A 94 -0.58 5.73 18.52
N SER A 95 -0.90 4.52 18.07
CA SER A 95 -0.47 3.25 18.69
C SER A 95 1.00 2.89 18.45
N LYS A 96 1.74 3.65 17.63
CA LYS A 96 3.15 3.40 17.26
C LYS A 96 3.38 1.97 16.80
N ARG A 97 2.52 1.46 15.90
CA ARG A 97 2.57 0.07 15.41
C ARG A 97 3.91 -0.28 14.73
N GLY A 98 4.61 0.72 14.20
CA GLY A 98 6.00 0.60 13.77
C GLY A 98 6.15 0.11 12.32
N THR A 99 7.34 -0.39 12.00
CA THR A 99 7.68 -0.93 10.68
C THR A 99 7.51 -2.45 10.67
N TYR A 100 7.15 -2.99 9.51
CA TYR A 100 6.87 -4.40 9.28
C TYR A 100 7.40 -4.80 7.90
N ALA A 101 8.34 -5.74 7.84
CA ALA A 101 8.80 -6.34 6.58
C ALA A 101 8.10 -7.67 6.37
N TYR A 102 7.68 -7.96 5.15
CA TYR A 102 6.83 -9.11 4.88
C TYR A 102 7.11 -9.80 3.56
N SER A 103 6.68 -11.05 3.50
CA SER A 103 6.35 -11.73 2.26
C SER A 103 4.84 -11.84 2.17
N ALA A 104 4.29 -11.76 0.96
CA ALA A 104 2.86 -11.85 0.75
C ALA A 104 2.52 -12.83 -0.36
N LEU A 105 1.36 -13.46 -0.22
CA LEU A 105 0.69 -14.17 -1.30
C LEU A 105 -0.38 -13.22 -1.85
N ASP A 106 -0.25 -12.84 -3.10
CA ASP A 106 -1.23 -12.02 -3.81
C ASP A 106 -2.11 -12.92 -4.69
N ILE A 107 -3.43 -12.73 -4.59
CA ILE A 107 -4.44 -13.53 -5.27
C ILE A 107 -5.38 -12.58 -5.98
N TYR A 108 -5.53 -12.74 -7.29
CA TYR A 108 -6.44 -11.96 -8.11
C TYR A 108 -7.52 -12.85 -8.74
N PHE A 109 -8.77 -12.43 -8.66
CA PHE A 109 -9.87 -13.12 -9.35
C PHE A 109 -11.01 -12.16 -9.70
N LYS A 110 -11.21 -11.91 -11.00
CA LYS A 110 -12.36 -11.15 -11.54
C LYS A 110 -12.58 -9.80 -10.84
N GLY A 111 -11.53 -8.99 -10.70
CA GLY A 111 -11.61 -7.68 -10.06
C GLY A 111 -11.62 -7.72 -8.52
N ILE A 112 -11.51 -8.89 -7.90
CA ILE A 112 -11.25 -9.02 -6.45
C ILE A 112 -9.77 -9.35 -6.28
N SER A 113 -9.06 -8.60 -5.45
CA SER A 113 -7.69 -8.91 -5.04
C SER A 113 -7.65 -9.24 -3.55
N SER A 114 -6.76 -10.13 -3.15
CA SER A 114 -6.48 -10.44 -1.76
C SER A 114 -4.99 -10.65 -1.56
N LYS A 115 -4.40 -9.85 -0.69
CA LYS A 115 -2.99 -9.94 -0.32
C LYS A 115 -2.88 -10.38 1.14
N ILE A 116 -2.30 -11.56 1.36
CA ILE A 116 -2.06 -12.11 2.69
C ILE A 116 -0.58 -11.99 2.99
N CYS A 117 -0.22 -11.11 3.91
CA CYS A 117 1.16 -10.85 4.29
C CYS A 117 1.52 -11.56 5.60
N VAL A 118 2.69 -12.18 5.63
CA VAL A 118 3.32 -12.73 6.82
C VAL A 118 4.75 -12.21 6.92
N GLY A 119 5.15 -11.74 8.09
CA GLY A 119 6.33 -10.91 8.18
C GLY A 119 6.78 -10.60 9.60
N TYR A 120 7.87 -9.86 9.70
CA TYR A 120 8.52 -9.51 10.95
C TYR A 120 8.21 -8.06 11.35
N PRO A 121 7.57 -7.83 12.52
CA PRO A 121 7.36 -6.49 13.05
C PRO A 121 8.61 -5.97 13.80
N PHE A 122 9.11 -4.80 13.42
CA PHE A 122 10.24 -4.12 14.04
C PHE A 122 9.81 -3.32 15.28
N LYS A 123 9.26 -4.01 16.30
CA LYS A 123 8.87 -3.41 17.58
C LYS A 123 9.29 -4.26 18.79
N SER A 124 9.34 -3.61 19.96
CA SER A 124 9.85 -4.21 21.20
C SER A 124 8.90 -5.23 21.83
N LYS A 125 7.58 -4.97 21.81
CA LYS A 125 6.54 -5.90 22.26
C LYS A 125 5.82 -6.48 21.05
N LYS A 126 5.90 -7.81 20.88
CA LYS A 126 5.31 -8.51 19.73
C LYS A 126 4.21 -9.45 20.21
N GLU A 127 3.03 -9.28 19.64
CA GLU A 127 1.86 -10.13 19.76
C GLU A 127 1.70 -10.96 18.48
N PHE A 128 0.97 -12.07 18.54
CA PHE A 128 0.76 -12.95 17.39
C PHE A 128 0.18 -12.22 16.17
N LEU A 129 -0.79 -11.33 16.40
CA LEU A 129 -1.44 -10.56 15.33
C LEU A 129 -0.50 -9.57 14.64
N ASP A 130 0.67 -9.28 15.23
CA ASP A 130 1.63 -8.33 14.65
C ASP A 130 2.42 -8.88 13.47
N TYR A 131 2.30 -10.19 13.23
CA TYR A 131 2.99 -10.89 12.16
C TYR A 131 2.17 -10.95 10.87
N PHE A 132 0.92 -10.48 10.91
CA PHE A 132 -0.05 -10.66 9.81
C PHE A 132 -0.62 -9.33 9.35
N VAL A 133 -0.70 -9.18 8.03
CA VAL A 133 -1.47 -8.13 7.37
C VAL A 133 -2.34 -8.79 6.31
N ILE A 134 -3.58 -8.34 6.21
CA ILE A 134 -4.48 -8.79 5.16
C ILE A 134 -4.97 -7.55 4.43
N LYS A 135 -4.91 -7.55 3.11
CA LYS A 135 -5.56 -6.55 2.26
C LYS A 135 -6.54 -7.25 1.34
N ILE A 136 -7.73 -6.67 1.20
CA ILE A 136 -8.76 -7.15 0.28
C ILE A 136 -9.15 -5.98 -0.60
N GLY A 137 -8.90 -6.09 -1.89
CA GLY A 137 -9.23 -5.08 -2.88
C GLY A 137 -10.43 -5.50 -3.74
N TYR A 138 -11.17 -4.51 -4.22
CA TYR A 138 -12.21 -4.68 -5.21
C TYR A 138 -12.14 -3.54 -6.23
N GLU A 139 -12.04 -3.91 -7.50
CA GLU A 139 -12.12 -3.02 -8.64
C GLU A 139 -13.57 -2.96 -9.13
N VAL A 140 -14.14 -1.76 -9.11
CA VAL A 140 -15.51 -1.51 -9.54
C VAL A 140 -15.55 -1.62 -11.07
N PRO A 141 -16.45 -2.44 -11.64
CA PRO A 141 -16.61 -2.56 -13.08
C PRO A 141 -16.86 -1.19 -13.73
N LYS A 142 -16.06 -0.85 -14.74
CA LYS A 142 -16.13 0.45 -15.41
C LYS A 142 -17.51 0.69 -16.06
N PRO A 143 -18.15 1.83 -15.80
CA PRO A 143 -19.17 2.38 -16.69
C PRO A 143 -18.54 2.69 -18.07
N LEU A 144 -19.34 2.63 -19.13
CA LEU A 144 -18.91 2.83 -20.54
C LEU A 144 -18.08 4.10 -20.83
N ASN A 145 -18.13 5.12 -19.97
CA ASN A 145 -17.48 6.43 -20.19
C ASN A 145 -16.49 6.84 -19.06
N PHE A 146 -16.10 5.93 -18.18
CA PHE A 146 -15.19 6.25 -17.07
C PHE A 146 -13.77 5.81 -17.43
N ILE A 147 -12.82 6.75 -17.34
CA ILE A 147 -11.43 6.57 -17.79
C ILE A 147 -10.64 5.80 -16.72
N ASP A 148 -10.75 6.25 -15.46
CA ASP A 148 -10.00 5.71 -14.31
C ASP A 148 -10.61 4.43 -13.74
N ASP A 149 -9.81 3.59 -13.07
CA ASP A 149 -10.31 2.45 -12.31
C ASP A 149 -10.73 2.93 -10.91
N LEU A 150 -11.99 2.72 -10.51
CA LEU A 150 -12.40 2.94 -9.12
C LEU A 150 -12.14 1.68 -8.31
N LYS A 151 -11.33 1.81 -7.25
CA LYS A 151 -10.97 0.70 -6.36
C LYS A 151 -11.38 0.99 -4.92
N MET A 152 -11.72 -0.08 -4.22
CA MET A 152 -11.95 -0.11 -2.78
C MET A 152 -11.00 -1.11 -2.14
N GLU A 153 -10.42 -0.78 -1.00
CA GLU A 153 -9.49 -1.65 -0.28
C GLU A 153 -9.81 -1.70 1.21
N LEU A 154 -9.90 -2.90 1.77
CA LEU A 154 -9.94 -3.14 3.20
C LEU A 154 -8.56 -3.64 3.66
N ARG A 155 -7.93 -2.95 4.60
CA ARG A 155 -6.63 -3.34 5.17
C ARG A 155 -6.78 -3.67 6.64
N LEU A 156 -6.36 -4.87 7.04
CA LEU A 156 -6.33 -5.33 8.42
C LEU A 156 -4.88 -5.48 8.87
N VAL A 157 -4.47 -4.70 9.87
CA VAL A 157 -3.09 -4.69 10.39
C VAL A 157 -3.11 -4.61 11.91
N ASN A 158 -2.57 -5.60 12.62
CA ASN A 158 -2.40 -5.57 14.08
C ASN A 158 -3.69 -5.16 14.83
N GLY A 159 -4.84 -5.73 14.42
CA GLY A 159 -6.16 -5.43 14.99
C GLY A 159 -6.78 -4.08 14.59
N ARG A 160 -6.16 -3.34 13.67
CA ARG A 160 -6.68 -2.13 13.02
C ARG A 160 -7.39 -2.51 11.73
N ILE A 161 -8.44 -1.76 11.37
CA ILE A 161 -9.17 -1.94 10.12
C ILE A 161 -9.18 -0.60 9.39
N ASP A 162 -8.58 -0.53 8.20
CA ASP A 162 -8.63 0.65 7.35
C ASP A 162 -9.48 0.36 6.12
N PHE A 163 -10.25 1.35 5.68
CA PHE A 163 -11.01 1.27 4.44
C PHE A 163 -10.57 2.40 3.51
N SER A 164 -10.23 2.08 2.27
CA SER A 164 -9.80 3.05 1.26
C SER A 164 -10.73 3.01 0.05
N ILE A 165 -10.96 4.19 -0.54
CA ILE A 165 -11.57 4.35 -1.86
C ILE A 165 -10.68 5.27 -2.68
N PHE A 166 -10.28 4.82 -3.86
CA PHE A 166 -9.31 5.54 -4.69
C PHE A 166 -9.52 5.29 -6.18
N LEU A 167 -9.08 6.25 -6.96
CA LEU A 167 -9.01 6.17 -8.42
C LEU A 167 -7.59 5.78 -8.82
N VAL A 168 -7.47 4.97 -9.86
CA VAL A 168 -6.20 4.61 -10.49
C VAL A 168 -6.26 5.04 -11.95
N GLU A 169 -5.25 5.80 -12.39
CA GLU A 169 -5.15 6.21 -13.79
C GLU A 169 -5.05 4.98 -14.72
N PRO A 170 -5.70 4.99 -15.89
CA PRO A 170 -5.53 3.94 -16.88
C PRO A 170 -4.19 4.11 -17.62
N PHE A 171 -3.74 3.02 -18.24
CA PHE A 171 -2.66 3.06 -19.23
C PHE A 171 -3.11 3.61 -20.58
#